data_AF-A0A851CBT8-F1
#
_entry.id   AF-A0A851CBT8-F1
#
_cell.length_a   1.000
_cell.length_b   1.000
_cell.length_c   1.000
_cell.angle_alpha   90.00
_cell.angle_beta   90.00
_cell.angle_gamma   90.00
#
_symmetry.space_group_name_H-M   'P 1'
#
loop_
_entity.id
_entity.type
_entity.pdbx_description
1 polymer ?
#
loop_
_entity_poly.entity_id
_entity_poly.type
_entity_poly.pdbx_seq_one_letter_code
_entity_poly.pdbx_strand_id
1 'polypeptide(L)'
;RTGEALRAFHTAIRSSPGNTRNQAMKEQAQGTMLKVLTSFKSSEIEQAVNSLDRNGVDLLMKYIYKGFEKPTENSSAILLQWHEKALAVGGLGSIVRVLTARKTV
;
A
#
# COMPACT_ATOMS: atom_id res chain seq x y z
N ARG A 1 -19.60 -4.05 5.71
CA ARG A 1 -18.22 -4.57 5.84
C ARG A 1 -17.35 -4.22 4.62
N THR A 2 -17.63 -4.70 3.39
CA THR A 2 -16.77 -4.41 2.21
C THR A 2 -16.60 -2.90 1.93
N GLY A 3 -17.65 -2.10 2.08
CA GLY A 3 -17.56 -0.63 1.92
C GLY A 3 -16.72 0.08 3.00
N GLU A 4 -16.56 -0.49 4.19
CA GLU A 4 -15.77 0.11 5.27
C GLU A 4 -14.27 -0.11 5.04
N ALA A 5 -13.88 -1.31 4.61
CA ALA A 5 -12.50 -1.63 4.28
C ALA A 5 -11.98 -0.75 3.12
N LEU A 6 -12.78 -0.58 2.06
CA LEU A 6 -12.42 0.28 0.93
C LEU A 6 -12.31 1.76 1.34
N ARG A 7 -13.20 2.25 2.21
CA ARG A 7 -13.11 3.61 2.76
C ARG A 7 -11.85 3.79 3.63
N ALA A 8 -11.52 2.82 4.46
CA ALA A 8 -10.31 2.84 5.28
C ALA A 8 -9.06 2.86 4.40
N PHE A 9 -9.04 2.05 3.34
CA PHE A 9 -7.97 2.02 2.35
C PHE A 9 -7.76 3.37 1.67
N HIS A 10 -8.81 3.96 1.11
CA HIS A 10 -8.72 5.28 0.50
C HIS A 10 -8.28 6.37 1.50
N THR A 11 -8.70 6.25 2.76
CA THR A 11 -8.29 7.19 3.80
C THR A 11 -6.80 7.04 4.13
N ALA A 12 -6.30 5.81 4.27
CA ALA A 12 -4.89 5.53 4.54
C ALA A 12 -3.97 5.98 3.40
N ILE A 13 -4.39 5.83 2.14
CA ILE A 13 -3.68 6.35 0.97
C ILE A 13 -3.61 7.88 1.02
N ARG A 14 -4.74 8.56 1.24
CA ARG A 14 -4.81 10.04 1.29
C ARG A 14 -4.06 10.65 2.47
N SER A 15 -4.03 9.96 3.61
CA SER A 15 -3.35 10.44 4.82
C SER A 15 -1.86 10.11 4.84
N SER A 16 -1.29 9.61 3.74
CA SER A 16 0.13 9.24 3.71
C SER A 16 1.01 10.43 4.06
N PRO A 17 1.96 10.28 5.00
CA PRO A 17 2.76 11.37 5.51
C PRO A 17 3.88 11.71 4.51
N GLY A 18 3.52 12.38 3.41
CA GLY A 18 4.34 12.60 2.21
C GLY A 18 5.86 12.72 2.43
N ASN A 19 6.36 13.93 2.63
CA ASN A 19 7.80 14.19 2.83
C ASN A 19 8.10 14.64 4.27
N THR A 20 7.39 14.08 5.26
CA THR A 20 7.71 14.39 6.66
C THR A 20 9.08 13.79 7.04
N ARG A 21 9.80 14.48 7.93
CA ARG A 21 10.98 13.93 8.60
C ARG A 21 10.63 13.19 9.91
N ASN A 22 9.38 13.28 10.35
CA ASN A 22 8.92 12.62 11.57
C ASN A 22 8.79 11.10 11.35
N GLN A 23 9.74 10.35 11.90
CA GLN A 23 9.79 8.90 11.78
C GLN A 23 8.58 8.20 12.44
N ALA A 24 8.11 8.70 13.58
CA ALA A 24 6.96 8.12 14.28
C ALA A 24 5.67 8.21 13.45
N MET A 25 5.47 9.32 12.73
CA MET A 25 4.32 9.46 11.83
C MET A 25 4.38 8.49 10.65
N LYS A 26 5.58 8.25 10.10
CA LYS A 26 5.79 7.27 9.03
C LYS A 26 5.47 5.87 9.51
N GLU A 27 6.00 5.48 10.66
CA GLU A 27 5.75 4.16 11.25
C GLU A 27 4.28 3.95 11.59
N GLN A 28 3.61 4.98 12.11
CA GLN A 28 2.17 4.93 12.34
C GLN A 28 1.39 4.74 11.03
N ALA A 29 1.71 5.49 9.98
CA ALA A 29 1.04 5.37 8.69
C ALA A 29 1.27 4.01 8.04
N GLN A 30 2.50 3.49 8.11
CA GLN A 30 2.87 2.15 7.64
C GLN A 30 2.09 1.07 8.39
N GLY A 31 2.03 1.16 9.72
CA GLY A 31 1.27 0.22 10.55
C GLY A 31 -0.23 0.24 10.26
N THR A 32 -0.81 1.43 10.08
CA THR A 32 -2.21 1.57 9.66
C THR A 32 -2.44 0.98 8.27
N MET A 33 -1.57 1.29 7.30
CA MET A 33 -1.68 0.75 5.94
C MET A 33 -1.61 -0.78 5.96
N LEU A 34 -0.62 -1.37 6.63
CA LEU A 34 -0.47 -2.81 6.71
C LEU A 34 -1.71 -3.49 7.30
N LYS A 35 -2.25 -2.96 8.42
CA LYS A 35 -3.50 -3.45 9.01
C LYS A 35 -4.66 -3.41 8.03
N VAL A 36 -4.78 -2.33 7.25
CA VAL A 36 -5.80 -2.22 6.22
C VAL A 36 -5.58 -3.27 5.14
N LEU A 37 -4.38 -3.38 4.55
CA LEU A 37 -4.09 -4.35 3.49
C LEU A 37 -4.34 -5.80 3.93
N THR A 38 -3.99 -6.16 5.16
CA THR A 38 -4.23 -7.51 5.71
C THR A 38 -5.68 -7.80 6.07
N SER A 39 -6.55 -6.78 6.10
CA SER A 39 -7.99 -6.95 6.41
C SER A 39 -8.84 -7.30 5.18
N PHE A 40 -8.29 -7.14 3.97
CA PHE A 40 -8.99 -7.44 2.73
C PHE A 40 -9.02 -8.94 2.45
N LYS A 41 -10.12 -9.41 1.87
CA LYS A 41 -10.13 -10.72 1.21
C LYS A 41 -9.46 -10.61 -0.15
N SER A 42 -8.82 -11.69 -0.61
CA SER A 42 -8.17 -11.73 -1.93
C SER A 42 -9.10 -11.32 -3.09
N SER A 43 -10.40 -11.65 -2.99
CA SER A 43 -11.42 -11.27 -3.98
C SER A 43 -11.74 -9.78 -4.04
N GLU A 44 -11.38 -9.00 -3.02
CA GLU A 44 -11.68 -7.56 -2.92
C GLU A 44 -10.46 -6.69 -3.32
N ILE A 45 -9.26 -7.28 -3.41
CA ILE A 45 -8.00 -6.57 -3.70
C ILE A 45 -8.04 -5.91 -5.07
N GLU A 46 -8.47 -6.63 -6.11
CA GLU A 46 -8.48 -6.12 -7.47
C GLU A 46 -9.37 -4.88 -7.61
N GLN A 47 -10.56 -4.91 -7.02
CA GLN A 47 -11.46 -3.75 -6.99
C GLN A 47 -10.82 -2.55 -6.28
N ALA A 48 -10.13 -2.78 -5.16
CA ALA A 48 -9.48 -1.73 -4.39
C ALA A 48 -8.29 -1.10 -5.13
N VAL A 49 -7.51 -1.88 -5.87
CA VAL A 49 -6.42 -1.33 -6.69
C VAL A 49 -6.98 -0.53 -7.86
N ASN A 50 -8.03 -1.03 -8.53
CA ASN A 50 -8.66 -0.36 -9.67
C ASN A 50 -9.40 0.94 -9.29
N SER A 51 -9.68 1.19 -8.00
CA SER A 51 -10.27 2.45 -7.54
C SER A 51 -9.25 3.57 -7.32
N LEU A 52 -7.94 3.29 -7.47
CA LEU A 52 -6.87 4.27 -7.33
C LEU A 52 -6.53 4.94 -8.67
N ASP A 53 -6.08 6.18 -8.59
CA ASP A 53 -5.39 6.83 -9.70
C ASP A 53 -3.93 6.35 -9.79
N ARG A 54 -3.21 6.77 -10.85
CA ARG A 54 -1.81 6.36 -11.07
C ARG A 54 -0.91 6.68 -9.89
N ASN A 55 -1.09 7.85 -9.26
CA ASN A 55 -0.31 8.26 -8.09
C ASN A 55 -0.63 7.40 -6.86
N GLY A 56 -1.89 7.04 -6.67
CA GLY A 56 -2.32 6.12 -5.63
C GLY A 56 -1.70 4.73 -5.77
N VAL A 57 -1.64 4.18 -6.99
CA VAL A 57 -1.01 2.87 -7.23
C VAL A 57 0.49 2.91 -6.94
N ASP A 58 1.18 3.98 -7.33
CA ASP A 58 2.60 4.16 -7.01
C ASP A 58 2.84 4.25 -5.49
N LEU A 59 1.94 4.94 -4.78
CA LEU A 59 2.01 5.06 -3.33
C LEU A 59 1.71 3.73 -2.63
N LEU A 60 0.72 2.98 -3.12
CA LEU A 60 0.45 1.61 -2.67
C LEU A 60 1.68 0.73 -2.83
N MET A 61 2.35 0.79 -3.99
CA MET A 61 3.57 0.00 -4.23
C MET A 61 4.68 0.32 -3.22
N LYS A 62 4.87 1.60 -2.85
CA LYS A 62 5.82 1.98 -1.79
C LYS A 62 5.49 1.33 -0.45
N TYR A 63 4.21 1.32 -0.06
CA TYR A 63 3.79 0.69 1.19
C TYR A 63 3.93 -0.84 1.17
N ILE A 64 3.68 -1.49 0.02
CA ILE A 64 3.88 -2.93 -0.15
C ILE A 64 5.36 -3.29 0.10
N TYR A 65 6.29 -2.59 -0.58
CA TYR A 65 7.72 -2.81 -0.39
C TYR A 65 8.16 -2.52 1.05
N LYS A 66 7.59 -1.48 1.67
CA LYS A 66 7.88 -1.18 3.07
C LYS A 66 7.36 -2.27 4.02
N GLY A 67 6.21 -2.84 3.73
CA GLY A 67 5.63 -3.97 4.49
C GLY A 67 6.51 -5.21 4.43
N PHE A 68 7.17 -5.47 3.30
CA PHE A 68 8.11 -6.60 3.18
C PHE A 68 9.37 -6.46 4.06
N GLU A 69 9.76 -5.25 4.47
CA GLU A 69 10.89 -5.06 5.39
C GLU A 69 10.60 -5.56 6.82
N LYS A 70 9.32 -5.58 7.21
CA LYS A 70 8.88 -5.94 8.58
C LYS A 70 7.69 -6.91 8.51
N PRO A 71 7.91 -8.16 8.08
CA PRO A 71 6.83 -9.12 7.95
C PRO A 71 6.24 -9.47 9.32
N THR A 72 4.91 -9.45 9.40
CA THR A 72 4.12 -10.06 10.49
C THR A 72 3.49 -11.37 10.00
N GLU A 73 2.88 -12.13 10.91
CA GLU A 73 2.19 -13.39 10.57
C GLU A 73 1.27 -13.22 9.35
N ASN A 74 1.45 -14.09 8.34
CA ASN A 74 0.72 -14.13 7.06
C ASN A 74 0.73 -12.85 6.19
N SER A 75 1.35 -11.76 6.65
CA SER A 75 1.37 -10.48 5.92
C SER A 75 2.04 -10.58 4.57
N SER A 76 3.17 -11.29 4.46
CA SER A 76 3.91 -11.42 3.19
C SER A 76 3.08 -12.08 2.10
N ALA A 77 2.31 -13.12 2.43
CA ALA A 77 1.44 -13.80 1.47
C ALA A 77 0.35 -12.85 0.93
N ILE A 78 -0.27 -12.06 1.81
CA ILE A 78 -1.28 -11.06 1.43
C ILE A 78 -0.63 -9.94 0.61
N LEU A 79 0.54 -9.43 1.04
CA LEU A 79 1.27 -8.38 0.34
C LEU A 79 1.71 -8.81 -1.07
N LEU A 80 2.03 -10.08 -1.29
CA LEU A 80 2.31 -10.61 -2.63
C LEU A 80 1.07 -10.58 -3.54
N GLN A 81 -0.13 -10.84 -3.01
CA GLN A 81 -1.38 -10.68 -3.78
C GLN A 81 -1.64 -9.22 -4.12
N TRP A 82 -1.43 -8.30 -3.17
CA TRP A 82 -1.51 -6.86 -3.44
C TRP A 82 -0.48 -6.42 -4.49
N HIS A 83 0.75 -6.92 -4.40
CA HIS A 83 1.82 -6.64 -5.34
C HIS A 83 1.43 -7.07 -6.76
N GLU A 84 0.90 -8.28 -6.93
CA GLU A 84 0.44 -8.80 -8.23
C GLU A 84 -0.57 -7.83 -8.88
N LYS A 85 -1.60 -7.40 -8.13
CA LYS A 85 -2.65 -6.51 -8.68
C LYS A 85 -2.15 -5.09 -8.89
N ALA A 86 -1.32 -4.55 -7.99
CA ALA A 86 -0.70 -3.24 -8.17
C ALA A 86 0.25 -3.21 -9.37
N LEU A 87 0.99 -4.30 -9.62
CA LEU A 87 1.86 -4.45 -10.79
C LEU A 87 1.04 -4.50 -12.09
N ALA A 88 -0.10 -5.20 -12.10
CA ALA A 88 -0.97 -5.26 -13.27
C ALA A 88 -1.48 -3.87 -13.71
N VAL A 89 -1.77 -2.98 -12.75
CA VAL A 89 -2.27 -1.62 -13.03
C VAL A 89 -1.14 -0.60 -13.22
N GLY A 90 -0.13 -0.61 -12.35
CA GLY A 90 0.96 0.38 -12.33
C GLY A 90 2.14 0.04 -13.26
N GLY A 91 2.21 -1.19 -13.74
CA GLY A 91 3.32 -1.72 -14.52
C GLY A 91 4.66 -1.70 -13.76
N LEU A 92 5.73 -2.12 -14.44
CA LEU A 92 7.08 -2.13 -13.88
C LEU A 92 7.55 -0.74 -13.41
N GLY A 93 7.04 0.32 -14.04
CA GLY A 93 7.35 1.70 -13.68
C GLY A 93 6.99 2.05 -12.23
N SER A 94 5.93 1.46 -11.67
CA SER A 94 5.55 1.66 -10.26
C SER A 94 6.63 1.15 -9.30
N ILE A 95 7.22 -0.02 -9.59
CA ILE A 95 8.35 -0.60 -8.84
C ILE A 95 9.60 0.27 -9.01
N VAL A 96 9.93 0.65 -10.25
CA VAL A 96 11.11 1.52 -10.53
C VAL A 96 11.02 2.82 -9.73
N ARG A 97 9.82 3.41 -9.59
CA ARG A 97 9.60 4.61 -8.78
C ARG A 97 9.73 4.36 -7.27
N VAL A 98 9.53 3.14 -6.77
CA VAL A 98 9.91 2.78 -5.39
C VAL A 98 11.43 2.82 -5.24
N LEU A 99 12.15 2.12 -6.13
CA LEU A 99 13.60 1.95 -6.05
C LEU A 99 14.37 3.26 -6.27
N THR A 100 13.82 4.18 -7.05
CA THR A 100 14.46 5.47 -7.38
C THR A 100 14.04 6.64 -6.47
N ALA A 101 13.05 6.44 -5.60
CA ALA A 101 12.57 7.49 -4.72
C ALA A 101 13.62 7.87 -3.66
N ARG A 102 14.15 9.09 -3.76
CA ARG A 102 15.05 9.67 -2.73
C ARG A 102 14.37 9.86 -1.37
N LYS A 103 13.04 9.93 -1.35
CA LYS A 103 12.21 10.07 -0.15
C LYS A 103 11.01 9.15 -0.27
N THR A 104 10.86 8.27 0.71
CA THR A 104 9.82 7.23 0.73
C THR A 104 8.96 7.33 2.00
N VAL A 105 7.88 6.55 2.01
CA VAL A 105 6.88 6.44 3.08
C VAL A 105 7.46 5.89 4.38
#